data_AF-A0A3R7K9T3-F1
#
_entry.id   AF-A0A3R7K9T3-F1
#
_cell.length_a   1.000
_cell.length_b   1.000
_cell.length_c   1.000
_cell.angle_alpha   90.00
_cell.angle_beta   90.00
_cell.angle_gamma   90.00
#
_symmetry.space_group_name_H-M   'P 1'
#
loop_
_entity.id
_entity.type
_entity.pdbx_description
1 polymer ?
#
loop_
_entity_poly.entity_id
_entity_poly.type
_entity_poly.pdbx_seq_one_letter_code
_entity_poly.pdbx_strand_id
1 'polypeptide(L)'
;MHVDSDEEAAAACTAGEWRALQTPTTAHLSNTALGNIATKLRDLRQELVSFDERVPEVVTFRVDGKLFSVHRELLRNDPQSVLFLMTESRFRRDGDGRHVSDVIEVPGRDATLFGMLMNLLRGYRNPIPEAYREACAAEAHFYGLDHSWESRYPVAAVGPFRPLTCSDRLFSDVVCAAASPFYSSGLHCITFGMTRCETLAVGVVAEGAPLRWIDSIGRCEGLALYWNDGRVAHNFGGLCTEKTSCAFTANAVVKVNLDCEENIVRWSLGGEQSVAVVRLPPEASFAFAAVLVRSSEVQILHSA
;
A
#
# COMPACT_ATOMS: atom_id res chain seq x y z
N MET A 1 -25.96 -30.20 -40.91
CA MET A 1 -25.88 -29.78 -42.33
C MET A 1 -26.55 -28.42 -42.43
N HIS A 2 -25.79 -27.43 -42.93
CA HIS A 2 -26.12 -26.03 -43.27
C HIS A 2 -26.75 -25.18 -42.14
N VAL A 3 -26.08 -24.23 -41.47
CA VAL A 3 -25.06 -23.21 -41.81
C VAL A 3 -25.52 -22.28 -42.93
N ASP A 4 -25.90 -21.07 -42.52
CA ASP A 4 -25.79 -19.72 -43.15
C ASP A 4 -26.16 -18.75 -41.98
N SER A 5 -25.32 -17.94 -41.32
CA SER A 5 -24.17 -17.09 -41.66
C SER A 5 -24.53 -15.90 -42.55
N ASP A 6 -24.76 -14.75 -41.92
CA ASP A 6 -24.73 -13.35 -42.43
C ASP A 6 -24.95 -12.43 -41.20
N GLU A 7 -24.30 -11.30 -40.96
CA GLU A 7 -23.26 -10.57 -41.68
C GLU A 7 -22.62 -9.62 -40.64
N GLU A 8 -21.30 -9.65 -40.59
CA GLU A 8 -20.42 -8.95 -39.65
C GLU A 8 -20.16 -7.53 -40.18
N ALA A 9 -20.65 -6.50 -39.48
CA ALA A 9 -20.37 -5.11 -39.82
C ALA A 9 -18.95 -4.73 -39.38
N ALA A 10 -17.97 -5.16 -40.16
CA ALA A 10 -16.59 -4.72 -40.07
C ALA A 10 -16.46 -3.30 -40.65
N ALA A 11 -16.17 -2.32 -39.80
CA ALA A 11 -15.75 -0.99 -40.24
C ALA A 11 -14.32 -1.07 -40.79
N ALA A 12 -14.22 -1.30 -42.10
CA ALA A 12 -13.00 -1.12 -42.87
C ALA A 12 -12.67 0.37 -42.98
N CYS A 13 -11.65 0.83 -42.27
CA CYS A 13 -10.97 2.09 -42.58
C CYS A 13 -9.64 1.76 -43.25
N THR A 14 -9.67 1.89 -44.57
CA THR A 14 -8.56 1.84 -45.51
C THR A 14 -7.37 2.69 -45.06
N ALA A 15 -6.18 2.11 -45.17
CA ALA A 15 -4.90 2.79 -45.07
C ALA A 15 -4.81 3.93 -46.11
N GLY A 16 -5.13 5.13 -45.67
CA GLY A 16 -4.84 6.38 -46.37
C GLY A 16 -3.49 6.91 -45.91
N GLU A 17 -2.60 7.14 -46.87
CA GLU A 17 -1.26 7.69 -46.75
C GLU A 17 -1.14 8.81 -45.69
N TRP A 18 -0.50 8.51 -44.57
CA TRP A 18 0.01 9.54 -43.67
C TRP A 18 1.24 10.19 -44.32
N ARG A 19 1.01 11.14 -45.23
CA ARG A 19 2.03 12.15 -45.53
C ARG A 19 2.26 12.95 -44.26
N ALA A 20 3.46 12.78 -43.70
CA ALA A 20 3.96 13.61 -42.63
C ALA A 20 3.94 15.09 -43.06
N LEU A 21 2.89 15.81 -42.67
CA LEU A 21 2.92 17.27 -42.63
C LEU A 21 3.62 17.64 -41.32
N GLN A 22 4.95 17.60 -41.34
CA GLN A 22 5.75 18.26 -40.31
C GLN A 22 5.59 19.77 -40.49
N THR A 23 4.62 20.35 -39.78
CA THR A 23 4.65 21.75 -39.39
C THR A 23 4.76 21.80 -37.88
N PRO A 24 5.93 22.17 -37.31
CA PRO A 24 6.04 22.45 -35.89
C PRO A 24 5.42 23.83 -35.66
N THR A 25 4.11 23.90 -35.56
CA THR A 25 3.45 25.08 -35.02
C THR A 25 3.37 24.91 -33.51
N THR A 26 4.51 25.06 -32.85
CA THR A 26 4.55 25.37 -31.42
C THR A 26 3.90 26.74 -31.28
N ALA A 27 2.59 26.78 -31.11
CA ALA A 27 1.90 27.99 -30.69
C ALA A 27 2.47 28.32 -29.31
N HIS A 28 3.41 29.29 -29.28
CA HIS A 28 3.92 29.86 -28.04
C HIS A 28 2.73 30.48 -27.31
N LEU A 29 2.16 29.73 -26.37
CA LEU A 29 1.18 30.25 -25.43
C LEU A 29 1.86 31.39 -24.67
N SER A 30 1.30 32.60 -24.78
CA SER A 30 1.83 33.75 -24.05
C SER A 30 1.77 33.48 -22.54
N ASN A 31 2.68 34.08 -21.78
CA ASN A 31 2.67 33.97 -20.31
C ASN A 31 1.31 34.38 -19.70
N THR A 32 0.58 35.28 -20.36
CA THR A 32 -0.79 35.67 -19.99
C THR A 32 -1.80 34.53 -20.20
N ALA A 33 -1.70 33.79 -21.31
CA ALA A 33 -2.56 32.64 -21.56
C ALA A 33 -2.31 31.49 -20.57
N LEU A 34 -1.04 31.21 -20.26
CA LEU A 34 -0.65 30.24 -19.23
C LEU A 34 -1.15 30.66 -17.83
N GLY A 35 -1.04 31.94 -17.50
CA GLY A 35 -1.58 32.49 -16.25
C GLY A 35 -3.09 32.28 -16.11
N ASN A 36 -3.84 32.57 -17.18
CA ASN A 36 -5.30 32.39 -17.21
C ASN A 36 -5.72 30.91 -17.13
N ILE A 37 -4.94 30.00 -17.72
CA ILE A 37 -5.20 28.55 -17.59
C ILE A 37 -4.92 28.10 -16.15
N ALA A 38 -3.82 28.55 -15.56
CA ALA A 38 -3.46 28.20 -14.19
C ALA A 38 -4.48 28.70 -13.15
N THR A 39 -5.03 29.91 -13.33
CA THR A 39 -6.12 30.41 -12.47
C THR A 39 -7.39 29.59 -12.66
N LYS A 40 -7.81 29.34 -13.90
CA LYS A 40 -9.00 28.53 -14.17
C LYS A 40 -8.90 27.11 -13.58
N LEU A 41 -7.73 26.47 -13.69
CA LEU A 41 -7.49 25.15 -13.08
C LEU A 41 -7.50 25.21 -11.55
N ARG A 42 -7.00 26.28 -10.95
CA ARG A 42 -7.07 26.49 -9.49
C ARG A 42 -8.52 26.67 -9.03
N ASP A 43 -9.30 27.45 -9.76
CA ASP A 43 -10.70 27.71 -9.42
C ASP A 43 -11.53 26.42 -9.55
N LEU A 44 -11.34 25.66 -10.63
CA LEU A 44 -11.95 24.33 -10.81
C LEU A 44 -11.52 23.36 -9.71
N ARG A 45 -10.23 23.33 -9.36
CA ARG A 45 -9.76 22.49 -8.25
C ARG A 45 -10.44 22.89 -6.95
N GLN A 46 -10.59 24.18 -6.68
CA GLN A 46 -11.24 24.66 -5.47
C GLN A 46 -12.70 24.20 -5.42
N GLU A 47 -13.43 24.34 -6.52
CA GLU A 47 -14.81 23.86 -6.67
C GLU A 47 -14.92 22.35 -6.39
N LEU A 48 -13.98 21.54 -6.88
CA LEU A 48 -13.99 20.08 -6.70
C LEU A 48 -13.68 19.60 -5.27
N VAL A 49 -13.09 20.45 -4.42
CA VAL A 49 -12.67 20.09 -3.05
C VAL A 49 -13.45 20.84 -1.96
N SER A 50 -14.37 21.71 -2.35
CA SER A 50 -15.20 22.48 -1.41
C SER A 50 -16.66 22.12 -1.52
N PHE A 51 -17.34 22.11 -0.37
CA PHE A 51 -18.79 22.06 -0.36
C PHE A 51 -19.38 23.43 -0.66
N ASP A 52 -20.55 23.42 -1.28
CA ASP A 52 -21.43 24.59 -1.36
C ASP A 52 -21.82 25.09 0.04
N GLU A 53 -22.05 26.40 0.19
CA GLU A 53 -22.47 27.03 1.45
C GLU A 53 -23.75 26.41 2.03
N ARG A 54 -24.60 25.81 1.19
CA ARG A 54 -25.84 25.12 1.57
C ARG A 54 -25.63 23.83 2.36
N VAL A 55 -24.45 23.21 2.28
CA VAL A 55 -24.16 21.99 3.05
C VAL A 55 -24.04 22.37 4.52
N PRO A 56 -24.85 21.79 5.44
CA PRO A 56 -24.79 22.13 6.85
C PRO A 56 -23.44 21.73 7.46
N GLU A 57 -23.05 22.39 8.56
CA GLU A 57 -21.79 22.09 9.25
C GLU A 57 -21.71 20.63 9.71
N VAL A 58 -22.84 20.07 10.15
CA VAL A 58 -22.97 18.66 10.54
C VAL A 58 -23.90 17.95 9.57
N VAL A 59 -23.40 16.86 8.99
CA VAL A 59 -24.12 16.01 8.04
C VAL A 59 -24.45 14.68 8.73
N THR A 60 -25.66 14.19 8.54
CA THR A 60 -26.11 12.93 9.15
C THR A 60 -26.36 11.87 8.10
N PHE A 61 -25.76 10.69 8.30
CA PHE A 61 -25.92 9.50 7.48
C PHE A 61 -26.76 8.46 8.23
N ARG A 62 -27.64 7.77 7.51
CA ARG A 62 -28.35 6.58 8.00
C ARG A 62 -27.76 5.36 7.32
N VAL A 63 -27.23 4.44 8.13
CA VAL A 63 -26.61 3.18 7.69
C VAL A 63 -27.19 2.06 8.52
N ASP A 64 -27.80 1.07 7.87
CA ASP A 64 -28.47 -0.06 8.55
C ASP A 64 -29.40 0.38 9.70
N GLY A 65 -30.21 1.42 9.44
CA GLY A 65 -31.14 2.01 10.41
C GLY A 65 -30.48 2.85 11.54
N LYS A 66 -29.15 2.90 11.64
CA LYS A 66 -28.43 3.71 12.64
C LYS A 66 -28.03 5.06 12.05
N LEU A 67 -28.05 6.10 12.89
CA LEU A 67 -27.68 7.46 12.52
C LEU A 67 -26.24 7.78 12.93
N PHE A 68 -25.48 8.38 12.01
CA PHE A 68 -24.11 8.81 12.20
C PHE A 68 -23.96 10.26 11.76
N SER A 69 -23.56 11.13 12.67
CA SER A 69 -23.32 12.54 12.37
C SER A 69 -21.83 12.87 12.34
N VAL A 70 -21.42 13.64 11.33
CA VAL A 70 -20.03 14.07 11.14
C VAL A 70 -19.97 15.52 10.69
N HIS A 71 -18.89 16.22 11.06
CA HIS A 71 -18.62 17.55 10.53
C HIS A 71 -18.26 17.46 9.05
N ARG A 72 -18.83 18.35 8.23
CA ARG A 72 -18.55 18.43 6.78
C ARG A 72 -17.05 18.59 6.50
N GLU A 73 -16.30 19.21 7.40
CA GLU A 73 -14.85 19.37 7.27
C GLU A 73 -14.11 18.04 7.18
N LEU A 74 -14.57 17.01 7.90
CA LEU A 74 -13.95 15.68 7.86
C LEU A 74 -14.08 15.02 6.49
N LEU A 75 -15.18 15.28 5.79
CA LEU A 75 -15.41 14.76 4.43
C LEU A 75 -14.56 15.48 3.38
N ARG A 76 -14.02 16.67 3.68
CA ARG A 76 -13.13 17.42 2.78
C ARG A 76 -11.71 16.85 2.74
N ASN A 77 -11.35 15.97 3.68
CA ASN A 77 -10.07 15.27 3.66
C ASN A 77 -9.98 14.29 2.49
N ASP A 78 -11.12 13.73 2.07
CA ASP A 78 -11.27 12.86 0.91
C ASP A 78 -12.28 13.50 -0.07
N PRO A 79 -11.89 14.59 -0.76
CA PRO A 79 -12.76 15.23 -1.73
C PRO A 79 -13.08 14.24 -2.84
N GLN A 80 -14.32 14.27 -3.35
CA GLN A 80 -14.84 13.31 -4.33
C GLN A 80 -15.00 11.87 -3.84
N SER A 81 -14.81 11.60 -2.54
CA SER A 81 -15.28 10.36 -1.92
C SER A 81 -16.79 10.19 -2.12
N VAL A 82 -17.28 8.95 -2.03
CA VAL A 82 -18.72 8.65 -2.12
C VAL A 82 -19.49 9.47 -1.09
N LEU A 83 -18.97 9.59 0.14
CA LEU A 83 -19.60 10.38 1.20
C LEU A 83 -19.62 11.88 0.88
N PHE A 84 -18.56 12.40 0.28
CA PHE A 84 -18.51 13.77 -0.22
C PHE A 84 -19.57 13.99 -1.30
N LEU A 85 -19.62 13.13 -2.32
CA LEU A 85 -20.55 13.27 -3.44
C LEU A 85 -22.01 13.06 -3.03
N MET A 86 -22.30 12.14 -2.12
CA MET A 86 -23.64 11.95 -1.56
C MET A 86 -24.08 13.18 -0.76
N THR A 87 -23.18 13.78 0.00
CA THR A 87 -23.45 15.04 0.71
C THR A 87 -23.72 16.17 -0.27
N GLU A 88 -22.82 16.38 -1.22
CA GLU A 88 -22.93 17.46 -2.19
C GLU A 88 -24.21 17.33 -3.02
N SER A 89 -24.50 16.15 -3.57
CA SER A 89 -25.71 15.90 -4.36
C SER A 89 -26.99 16.11 -3.56
N ARG A 90 -26.99 15.72 -2.28
CA ARG A 90 -28.15 15.87 -1.39
C ARG A 90 -28.52 17.34 -1.16
N PHE A 91 -27.53 18.22 -1.09
CA PHE A 91 -27.73 19.65 -0.80
C PHE A 91 -27.59 20.56 -2.05
N ARG A 92 -27.21 20.02 -3.22
CA ARG A 92 -27.10 20.77 -4.50
C ARG A 92 -28.43 21.20 -5.11
N ARG A 93 -29.54 20.54 -4.77
CA ARG A 93 -30.84 20.81 -5.41
C ARG A 93 -32.02 20.50 -4.47
N ASP A 94 -32.65 21.56 -3.97
CA ASP A 94 -34.09 21.64 -4.05
C ASP A 94 -34.52 23.11 -4.16
N GLY A 95 -35.05 23.47 -5.34
CA GLY A 95 -35.75 24.73 -5.59
C GLY A 95 -37.24 24.65 -5.25
N ASP A 96 -37.70 23.50 -4.77
CA ASP A 96 -39.01 23.32 -4.18
C ASP A 96 -38.83 23.24 -2.67
N GLY A 97 -39.45 24.15 -1.93
CA GLY A 97 -39.38 24.28 -0.47
C GLY A 97 -39.99 23.12 0.32
N ARG A 98 -39.74 21.87 -0.07
CA ARG A 98 -40.00 20.69 0.74
C ARG A 98 -38.79 20.45 1.63
N HIS A 99 -39.04 20.32 2.94
CA HIS A 99 -38.08 19.78 3.89
C HIS A 99 -37.72 18.34 3.46
N VAL A 100 -36.72 18.20 2.60
CA VAL A 100 -36.10 16.91 2.37
C VAL A 100 -35.34 16.58 3.64
N SER A 101 -35.66 15.46 4.29
CA SER A 101 -35.05 15.02 5.55
C SER A 101 -33.53 15.17 5.52
N ASP A 102 -32.93 15.90 6.46
CA ASP A 102 -31.49 16.23 6.54
C ASP A 102 -30.54 15.01 6.71
N VAL A 103 -31.07 13.80 6.51
CA VAL A 103 -30.39 12.52 6.63
C VAL A 103 -30.13 11.94 5.25
N ILE A 104 -28.91 11.45 5.05
CA ILE A 104 -28.45 10.79 3.83
C ILE A 104 -28.51 9.28 4.04
N GLU A 105 -29.28 8.56 3.23
CA GLU A 105 -29.37 7.10 3.29
C GLU A 105 -28.18 6.42 2.60
N VAL A 106 -27.57 5.45 3.27
CA VAL A 106 -26.52 4.58 2.71
C VAL A 106 -26.99 3.13 2.77
N PRO A 107 -27.59 2.61 1.68
CA PRO A 107 -28.22 1.29 1.70
C PRO A 107 -27.20 0.15 1.65
N GLY A 108 -27.52 -0.96 2.33
CA GLY A 108 -26.82 -2.25 2.17
C GLY A 108 -25.39 -2.29 2.73
N ARG A 109 -25.05 -1.41 3.68
CA ARG A 109 -23.71 -1.34 4.30
C ARG A 109 -23.78 -1.65 5.79
N ASP A 110 -22.67 -2.13 6.33
CA ASP A 110 -22.56 -2.50 7.73
C ASP A 110 -22.34 -1.25 8.61
N ALA A 111 -23.28 -0.98 9.52
CA ALA A 111 -23.19 0.19 10.38
C ALA A 111 -22.03 0.15 11.39
N THR A 112 -21.52 -1.04 11.73
CA THR A 112 -20.38 -1.22 12.63
C THR A 112 -19.09 -0.79 11.93
N LEU A 113 -18.84 -1.31 10.72
CA LEU A 113 -17.69 -0.90 9.90
C LEU A 113 -17.76 0.59 9.56
N PHE A 114 -18.95 1.08 9.19
CA PHE A 114 -19.16 2.50 8.95
C PHE A 114 -18.81 3.36 10.17
N GLY A 115 -19.27 2.96 11.36
CA GLY A 115 -18.94 3.66 12.61
C GLY A 115 -17.43 3.69 12.90
N MET A 116 -16.72 2.60 12.62
CA MET A 116 -15.25 2.54 12.75
C MET A 116 -14.55 3.49 11.76
N LEU A 117 -15.04 3.57 10.52
CA LEU A 117 -14.53 4.55 9.55
C LEU A 117 -14.82 6.00 9.96
N MET A 118 -15.98 6.28 10.55
CA MET A 118 -16.28 7.61 11.07
C MET A 118 -15.32 7.99 12.21
N ASN A 119 -14.92 7.04 13.06
CA ASN A 119 -13.91 7.25 14.08
C ASN A 119 -12.52 7.50 13.49
N LEU A 120 -12.19 6.86 12.37
CA LEU A 120 -10.97 7.11 11.61
C LEU A 120 -10.96 8.54 11.08
N LEU A 121 -12.04 8.99 10.44
CA LEU A 121 -12.16 10.37 9.93
C LEU A 121 -12.08 11.41 11.06
N ARG A 122 -12.66 11.13 12.24
CA ARG A 122 -12.55 11.99 13.44
C ARG A 122 -11.13 12.02 14.03
N GLY A 123 -10.24 11.13 13.58
CA GLY A 123 -8.85 11.11 14.00
C GLY A 123 -8.60 10.50 15.38
N TYR A 124 -9.46 9.59 15.83
CA TYR A 124 -9.22 8.85 17.07
C TYR A 124 -7.93 8.03 17.00
N ARG A 125 -7.27 7.84 18.15
CA ARG A 125 -5.92 7.25 18.23
C ARG A 125 -5.89 5.78 17.79
N ASN A 126 -6.93 5.02 18.12
CA ASN A 126 -7.11 3.61 17.75
C ASN A 126 -8.54 3.42 17.21
N PRO A 127 -8.85 3.91 16.01
CA PRO A 127 -10.22 3.95 15.52
C PRO A 127 -10.75 2.57 15.11
N ILE A 128 -9.84 1.65 14.74
CA ILE A 128 -10.17 0.34 14.19
C ILE A 128 -9.31 -0.73 14.87
N PRO A 129 -9.93 -1.73 15.53
CA PRO A 129 -9.22 -2.89 16.07
C PRO A 129 -8.59 -3.73 14.94
N GLU A 130 -7.49 -4.43 15.24
CA GLU A 130 -6.75 -5.27 14.28
C GLU A 130 -7.66 -6.25 13.51
N ALA A 131 -8.55 -6.94 14.24
CA ALA A 131 -9.46 -7.94 13.67
C ALA A 131 -10.41 -7.40 12.59
N TYR A 132 -10.66 -6.09 12.57
CA TYR A 132 -11.55 -5.43 11.60
C TYR A 132 -10.78 -4.65 10.52
N ARG A 133 -9.44 -4.68 10.52
CA ARG A 133 -8.62 -3.83 9.65
C ARG A 133 -8.85 -4.13 8.16
N GLU A 134 -8.90 -5.40 7.77
CA GLU A 134 -9.10 -5.78 6.38
C GLU A 134 -10.52 -5.44 5.89
N ALA A 135 -11.53 -5.76 6.69
CA ALA A 135 -12.92 -5.42 6.39
C ALA A 135 -13.13 -3.89 6.28
N CYS A 136 -12.52 -3.12 7.20
CA CYS A 136 -12.57 -1.66 7.13
C CYS A 136 -11.76 -1.08 5.98
N ALA A 137 -10.67 -1.73 5.53
CA ALA A 137 -9.93 -1.30 4.35
C ALA A 137 -10.79 -1.42 3.09
N ALA A 138 -11.48 -2.55 2.92
CA ALA A 138 -12.43 -2.74 1.82
C ALA A 138 -13.61 -1.75 1.89
N GLU A 139 -14.11 -1.48 3.10
CA GLU A 139 -15.16 -0.50 3.34
C GLU A 139 -14.69 0.94 3.01
N ALA A 140 -13.47 1.32 3.43
CA ALA A 140 -12.88 2.62 3.14
C ALA A 140 -12.70 2.82 1.63
N HIS A 141 -12.23 1.79 0.93
CA HIS A 141 -12.07 1.82 -0.51
C HIS A 141 -13.41 1.98 -1.25
N PHE A 142 -14.47 1.30 -0.80
CA PHE A 142 -15.81 1.50 -1.33
C PHE A 142 -16.26 2.96 -1.23
N TYR A 143 -15.98 3.62 -0.11
CA TYR A 143 -16.33 5.02 0.07
C TYR A 143 -15.35 6.00 -0.60
N GLY A 144 -14.24 5.53 -1.18
CA GLY A 144 -13.19 6.40 -1.72
C GLY A 144 -12.46 7.22 -0.65
N LEU A 145 -12.24 6.62 0.53
CA LEU A 145 -11.54 7.23 1.67
C LEU A 145 -10.05 6.85 1.71
N ASP A 146 -9.44 6.60 0.55
CA ASP A 146 -8.08 6.09 0.46
C ASP A 146 -7.07 7.07 1.09
N HIS A 147 -7.27 8.38 0.97
CA HIS A 147 -6.35 9.37 1.54
C HIS A 147 -6.40 9.37 3.07
N SER A 148 -7.59 9.40 3.67
CA SER A 148 -7.75 9.29 5.13
C SER A 148 -7.29 7.93 5.66
N TRP A 149 -7.52 6.86 4.89
CA TRP A 149 -7.04 5.53 5.24
C TRP A 149 -5.51 5.48 5.25
N GLU A 150 -4.86 5.87 4.16
CA GLU A 150 -3.41 5.92 4.00
C GLU A 150 -2.74 6.88 5.00
N SER A 151 -3.39 7.97 5.39
CA SER A 151 -2.84 8.86 6.41
C SER A 151 -2.69 8.18 7.77
N ARG A 152 -3.60 7.25 8.10
CA ARG A 152 -3.65 6.57 9.42
C ARG A 152 -3.04 5.18 9.41
N TYR A 153 -3.27 4.47 8.34
CA TYR A 153 -2.71 3.17 8.03
C TYR A 153 -1.92 3.35 6.74
N PRO A 154 -0.78 4.08 6.80
CA PRO A 154 0.09 4.24 5.64
C PRO A 154 0.30 2.87 5.07
N VAL A 155 -0.14 2.76 3.82
CA VAL A 155 -0.10 1.53 3.04
C VAL A 155 1.31 0.99 3.22
N ALA A 156 1.40 -0.07 3.99
CA ALA A 156 2.48 -1.01 3.83
C ALA A 156 2.29 -1.50 2.39
N ALA A 157 3.04 -0.92 1.46
CA ALA A 157 2.89 -0.97 0.00
C ALA A 157 1.96 -2.11 -0.45
N VAL A 158 0.84 -1.79 -1.12
CA VAL A 158 -0.02 -2.80 -1.76
C VAL A 158 0.89 -3.65 -2.65
N GLY A 159 1.23 -4.84 -2.14
CA GLY A 159 2.39 -5.58 -2.56
C GLY A 159 2.86 -6.51 -1.44
N PRO A 160 3.61 -7.57 -1.77
CA PRO A 160 4.01 -8.55 -0.78
C PRO A 160 5.08 -8.01 0.18
N PHE A 161 5.67 -6.84 -0.12
CA PHE A 161 6.65 -6.16 0.72
C PHE A 161 6.01 -4.99 1.48
N ARG A 162 6.04 -5.07 2.80
CA ARG A 162 5.61 -4.05 3.75
C ARG A 162 6.83 -3.27 4.24
N PRO A 163 7.04 -2.01 3.84
CA PRO A 163 8.17 -1.22 4.31
C PRO A 163 8.25 -1.20 5.84
N LEU A 164 9.42 -1.49 6.38
CA LEU A 164 9.70 -1.39 7.80
C LEU A 164 10.23 0.01 8.09
N THR A 165 9.68 0.65 9.13
CA THR A 165 10.09 2.02 9.50
C THR A 165 11.53 2.01 10.01
N CYS A 166 12.47 2.35 9.14
CA CYS A 166 13.87 2.56 9.48
C CYS A 166 14.07 4.03 9.86
N SER A 167 14.16 4.32 11.15
CA SER A 167 14.38 5.67 11.70
C SER A 167 13.29 6.71 11.39
N ASP A 168 13.43 7.90 11.96
CA ASP A 168 12.64 9.11 11.70
C ASP A 168 13.16 9.94 10.51
N ARG A 169 14.17 9.44 9.79
CA ARG A 169 14.83 10.12 8.67
C ARG A 169 14.71 9.31 7.38
N LEU A 170 14.31 9.97 6.30
CA LEU A 170 14.22 9.39 4.95
C LEU A 170 15.58 9.49 4.25
N PHE A 171 16.17 8.35 3.88
CA PHE A 171 17.37 8.26 3.05
C PHE A 171 17.07 7.45 1.78
N SER A 172 17.57 7.88 0.62
CA SER A 172 17.22 7.32 -0.69
C SER A 172 17.79 5.93 -0.98
N ASP A 173 18.76 5.48 -0.20
CA ASP A 173 19.67 4.41 -0.65
C ASP A 173 19.44 3.06 0.04
N VAL A 174 18.57 2.97 1.04
CA VAL A 174 18.30 1.71 1.75
C VAL A 174 16.83 1.54 2.06
N VAL A 175 16.30 0.37 1.69
CA VAL A 175 14.92 -0.04 1.93
C VAL A 175 14.94 -1.35 2.74
N CYS A 176 14.20 -1.37 3.85
CA CYS A 176 13.94 -2.59 4.61
C CYS A 176 12.44 -2.87 4.53
N ALA A 177 12.05 -4.10 4.24
CA ALA A 177 10.64 -4.47 4.13
C ALA A 177 10.38 -5.88 4.66
N ALA A 178 9.27 -6.06 5.36
CA ALA A 178 8.74 -7.36 5.69
C ALA A 178 8.02 -7.95 4.47
N ALA A 179 8.29 -9.21 4.16
CA ALA A 179 7.76 -9.95 3.03
C ALA A 179 6.58 -10.87 3.41
N SER A 180 6.12 -10.80 4.66
CA SER A 180 5.04 -11.63 5.20
C SER A 180 4.38 -11.01 6.44
N PRO A 181 3.26 -11.56 6.92
CA PRO A 181 2.82 -11.40 8.30
C PRO A 181 3.86 -11.92 9.31
N PHE A 182 3.66 -11.58 10.58
CA PHE A 182 4.42 -12.15 11.68
C PHE A 182 3.83 -13.51 12.08
N TYR A 183 4.69 -14.52 12.14
CA TYR A 183 4.34 -15.88 12.53
C TYR A 183 4.91 -16.20 13.90
N SER A 184 4.10 -16.82 14.75
CA SER A 184 4.47 -17.27 16.10
C SER A 184 4.40 -18.79 16.26
N SER A 185 3.94 -19.53 15.25
CA SER A 185 3.80 -21.00 15.26
C SER A 185 3.86 -21.57 13.84
N GLY A 186 4.18 -22.86 13.74
CA GLY A 186 4.23 -23.59 12.48
C GLY A 186 5.50 -23.43 11.63
N LEU A 187 5.44 -24.03 10.44
CA LEU A 187 6.52 -24.07 9.45
C LEU A 187 6.17 -23.18 8.26
N HIS A 188 6.99 -22.16 8.01
CA HIS A 188 6.76 -21.18 6.95
C HIS A 188 7.95 -21.14 6.02
N CYS A 189 7.72 -20.85 4.74
CA CYS A 189 8.80 -20.63 3.79
C CYS A 189 8.46 -19.52 2.80
N ILE A 190 9.50 -18.85 2.33
CA ILE A 190 9.42 -17.85 1.26
C ILE A 190 10.62 -18.03 0.33
N THR A 191 10.43 -17.72 -0.94
CA THR A 191 11.51 -17.80 -1.94
C THR A 191 11.73 -16.41 -2.54
N PHE A 192 12.97 -15.93 -2.46
CA PHE A 192 13.39 -14.65 -3.03
C PHE A 192 14.22 -14.89 -4.30
N GLY A 193 13.84 -14.23 -5.39
CA GLY A 193 14.61 -14.13 -6.63
C GLY A 193 15.32 -12.78 -6.71
N MET A 194 16.63 -12.79 -6.94
CA MET A 194 17.45 -11.58 -6.99
C MET A 194 17.50 -11.04 -8.42
N THR A 195 16.78 -9.96 -8.73
CA THR A 195 16.82 -9.35 -10.09
C THR A 195 18.06 -8.47 -10.24
N ARG A 196 18.38 -7.67 -9.23
CA ARG A 196 19.58 -6.82 -9.17
C ARG A 196 20.20 -6.92 -7.79
N CYS A 197 21.51 -7.14 -7.72
CA CYS A 197 22.16 -7.56 -6.47
C CYS A 197 23.46 -6.78 -6.23
N GLU A 198 23.35 -5.52 -5.81
CA GLU A 198 24.50 -4.70 -5.37
C GLU A 198 24.85 -5.03 -3.92
N THR A 199 23.91 -4.76 -3.02
CA THR A 199 24.03 -5.07 -1.60
C THR A 199 22.63 -5.37 -1.11
N LEU A 200 22.40 -6.62 -0.74
CA LEU A 200 21.09 -7.06 -0.26
C LEU A 200 21.24 -8.13 0.81
N ALA A 201 20.22 -8.21 1.67
CA ALA A 201 20.08 -9.29 2.63
C ALA A 201 18.64 -9.79 2.65
N VAL A 202 18.46 -11.09 2.91
CA VAL A 202 17.14 -11.68 3.13
C VAL A 202 17.16 -12.56 4.39
N GLY A 203 16.03 -12.63 5.09
CA GLY A 203 15.95 -13.41 6.32
C GLY A 203 14.67 -13.12 7.09
N VAL A 204 14.79 -12.88 8.38
CA VAL A 204 13.64 -12.63 9.27
C VAL A 204 13.87 -11.43 10.19
N VAL A 205 12.76 -10.82 10.59
CA VAL A 205 12.68 -9.74 11.59
C VAL A 205 11.69 -10.10 12.68
N ALA A 206 12.05 -9.84 13.93
CA ALA A 206 11.20 -10.02 15.10
C ALA A 206 10.16 -8.89 15.19
N GLU A 207 8.99 -9.22 15.73
CA GLU A 207 7.96 -8.24 16.04
C GLU A 207 8.49 -7.18 17.03
N GLY A 208 8.26 -5.91 16.71
CA GLY A 208 8.74 -4.79 17.54
C GLY A 208 10.24 -4.49 17.46
N ALA A 209 10.99 -5.13 16.55
CA ALA A 209 12.42 -4.88 16.37
C ALA A 209 12.74 -3.39 16.12
N PRO A 210 13.61 -2.76 16.94
CA PRO A 210 13.95 -1.36 16.79
C PRO A 210 14.99 -1.17 15.66
N LEU A 211 14.53 -0.86 14.45
CA LEU A 211 15.38 -0.54 13.30
C LEU A 211 15.92 0.89 13.41
N ARG A 212 16.86 1.10 14.35
CA ARG A 212 17.33 2.44 14.72
C ARG A 212 18.21 3.05 13.63
N TRP A 213 19.14 2.30 13.01
CA TRP A 213 20.12 2.84 12.06
C TRP A 213 20.38 1.94 10.84
N ILE A 214 20.31 2.56 9.66
CA ILE A 214 20.51 1.94 8.35
C ILE A 214 21.97 1.50 8.11
N ASP A 215 22.96 2.31 8.51
CA ASP A 215 24.40 1.99 8.38
C ASP A 215 24.85 0.80 9.24
N SER A 216 23.93 0.27 10.04
CA SER A 216 24.13 -0.83 10.97
C SER A 216 22.94 -1.78 10.98
N ILE A 217 22.24 -1.96 9.86
CA ILE A 217 21.13 -2.93 9.76
C ILE A 217 21.58 -4.33 10.18
N GLY A 218 22.79 -4.76 9.76
CA GLY A 218 23.38 -6.01 10.23
C GLY A 218 23.65 -6.07 11.74
N ARG A 219 23.51 -4.95 12.46
CA ARG A 219 23.66 -4.84 13.92
C ARG A 219 22.36 -4.53 14.65
N CYS A 220 21.26 -4.29 13.95
CA CYS A 220 19.98 -4.00 14.61
C CYS A 220 19.48 -5.25 15.34
N GLU A 221 18.98 -5.06 16.56
CA GLU A 221 18.37 -6.12 17.34
C GLU A 221 17.08 -6.64 16.68
N GLY A 222 16.82 -7.93 16.83
CA GLY A 222 15.62 -8.57 16.30
C GLY A 222 15.75 -8.96 14.82
N LEU A 223 16.94 -9.04 14.25
CA LEU A 223 17.16 -9.46 12.86
C LEU A 223 18.02 -10.72 12.78
N ALA A 224 17.74 -11.54 11.79
CA ALA A 224 18.65 -12.58 11.28
C ALA A 224 18.63 -12.54 9.76
N LEU A 225 19.76 -12.21 9.15
CA LEU A 225 19.87 -11.87 7.72
C LEU A 225 21.04 -12.60 7.07
N TYR A 226 20.80 -13.12 5.86
CA TYR A 226 21.83 -13.65 4.96
C TYR A 226 22.11 -12.62 3.86
N TRP A 227 23.33 -12.12 3.84
CA TRP A 227 23.83 -11.08 2.93
C TRP A 227 24.40 -11.69 1.65
N ASN A 228 24.31 -10.94 0.54
CA ASN A 228 24.80 -11.37 -0.77
C ASN A 228 26.30 -11.67 -0.81
N ASP A 229 27.10 -11.06 0.07
CA ASP A 229 28.53 -11.35 0.22
C ASP A 229 28.83 -12.66 0.99
N GLY A 230 27.80 -13.42 1.34
CA GLY A 230 27.88 -14.70 2.02
C GLY A 230 27.92 -14.60 3.55
N ARG A 231 27.76 -13.40 4.14
CA ARG A 231 27.68 -13.26 5.59
C ARG A 231 26.28 -13.54 6.11
N VAL A 232 26.18 -14.23 7.25
CA VAL A 232 24.96 -14.31 8.05
C VAL A 232 25.17 -13.47 9.30
N ALA A 233 24.30 -12.49 9.52
CA ALA A 233 24.34 -11.63 10.68
C ALA A 233 23.03 -11.75 11.46
N HIS A 234 23.11 -11.92 12.76
CA HIS A 234 21.95 -11.91 13.63
C HIS A 234 22.23 -11.19 14.96
N ASN A 235 21.20 -10.60 15.55
CA ASN A 235 21.32 -9.92 16.85
C ASN A 235 20.08 -10.16 17.72
N PHE A 236 20.22 -11.05 18.71
CA PHE A 236 19.19 -11.40 19.68
C PHE A 236 19.78 -11.36 21.10
N GLY A 237 20.21 -10.17 21.54
CA GLY A 237 20.96 -9.99 22.79
C GLY A 237 22.48 -9.99 22.62
N GLY A 238 22.96 -10.01 21.38
CA GLY A 238 24.38 -9.98 21.02
C GLY A 238 24.56 -10.10 19.52
N LEU A 239 25.38 -9.22 18.95
CA LEU A 239 25.69 -9.24 17.52
C LEU A 239 26.58 -10.44 17.20
N CYS A 240 26.06 -11.35 16.38
CA CYS A 240 26.82 -12.44 15.78
C CYS A 240 26.94 -12.19 14.27
N THR A 241 28.12 -12.46 13.71
CA THR A 241 28.33 -12.43 12.27
C THR A 241 29.22 -13.59 11.88
N GLU A 242 28.69 -14.45 11.02
CA GLU A 242 29.37 -15.63 10.52
C GLU A 242 29.52 -15.51 9.01
N LYS A 243 30.65 -15.98 8.47
CA LYS A 243 30.86 -16.02 7.03
C LYS A 243 30.55 -17.42 6.54
N THR A 244 29.54 -17.55 5.69
CA THR A 244 29.26 -18.79 4.99
C THR A 244 30.21 -18.95 3.80
N SER A 245 30.35 -20.18 3.30
CA SER A 245 31.13 -20.46 2.09
C SER A 245 30.39 -20.05 0.79
N CYS A 246 29.13 -19.64 0.90
CA CYS A 246 28.26 -19.40 -0.25
C CYS A 246 27.88 -17.92 -0.30
N ALA A 247 28.27 -17.23 -1.37
CA ALA A 247 27.79 -15.90 -1.71
C ALA A 247 26.81 -16.00 -2.88
N PHE A 248 26.00 -14.98 -3.11
CA PHE A 248 25.02 -14.97 -4.20
C PHE A 248 25.00 -13.64 -4.94
N THR A 249 24.60 -13.69 -6.21
CA THR A 249 24.59 -12.55 -7.13
C THR A 249 23.22 -12.43 -7.82
N ALA A 250 23.10 -11.56 -8.83
CA ALA A 250 21.88 -11.46 -9.62
C ALA A 250 21.51 -12.81 -10.26
N ASN A 251 20.20 -13.05 -10.39
CA ASN A 251 19.54 -14.29 -10.78
C ASN A 251 19.62 -15.44 -9.75
N ALA A 252 20.19 -15.20 -8.57
CA ALA A 252 20.16 -16.17 -7.49
C ALA A 252 18.74 -16.35 -6.94
N VAL A 253 18.46 -17.56 -6.47
CA VAL A 253 17.21 -17.92 -5.77
C VAL A 253 17.57 -18.37 -4.36
N VAL A 254 17.09 -17.60 -3.38
CA VAL A 254 17.31 -17.87 -1.95
C VAL A 254 15.97 -18.24 -1.32
N LYS A 255 15.87 -19.45 -0.78
CA LYS A 255 14.72 -19.89 0.00
C LYS A 255 15.00 -19.72 1.48
N VAL A 256 14.09 -19.08 2.20
CA VAL A 256 14.16 -18.88 3.64
C VAL A 256 13.06 -19.72 4.29
N ASN A 257 13.43 -20.57 5.23
CA ASN A 257 12.51 -21.41 5.99
C ASN A 257 12.53 -20.95 7.44
N LEU A 258 11.36 -20.62 7.98
CA LEU A 258 11.14 -20.26 9.36
C LEU A 258 10.39 -21.41 10.03
N ASP A 259 10.99 -21.98 11.06
CA ASP A 259 10.41 -23.02 11.88
C ASP A 259 10.19 -22.44 13.28
N CYS A 260 8.95 -22.06 13.56
CA CYS A 260 8.56 -21.45 14.83
C CYS A 260 8.53 -22.48 15.97
N GLU A 261 8.39 -23.78 15.66
CA GLU A 261 8.38 -24.84 16.66
C GLU A 261 9.80 -25.12 17.16
N GLU A 262 10.74 -25.26 16.23
CA GLU A 262 12.17 -25.45 16.55
C GLU A 262 12.90 -24.13 16.84
N ASN A 263 12.22 -22.99 16.68
CA ASN A 263 12.78 -21.64 16.84
C ASN A 263 14.05 -21.44 16.01
N ILE A 264 13.97 -21.70 14.70
CA ILE A 264 15.10 -21.56 13.78
C ILE A 264 14.69 -20.93 12.46
N VAL A 265 15.66 -20.23 11.86
CA VAL A 265 15.61 -19.81 10.46
C VAL A 265 16.71 -20.51 9.69
N ARG A 266 16.39 -21.02 8.49
CA ARG A 266 17.32 -21.69 7.58
C ARG A 266 17.29 -21.05 6.20
N TRP A 267 18.45 -20.85 5.60
CA TRP A 267 18.58 -20.37 4.22
C TRP A 267 19.05 -21.49 3.32
N SER A 268 18.48 -21.61 2.13
CA SER A 268 19.02 -22.45 1.06
C SER A 268 19.18 -21.66 -0.23
N LEU A 269 20.21 -21.99 -1.00
CA LEU A 269 20.58 -21.33 -2.26
C LEU A 269 20.53 -22.37 -3.37
N GLY A 270 19.89 -22.06 -4.50
CA GLY A 270 19.99 -22.88 -5.73
C GLY A 270 19.47 -24.33 -5.60
N GLY A 271 18.55 -24.61 -4.68
CA GLY A 271 17.98 -25.95 -4.48
C GLY A 271 18.74 -26.88 -3.53
N GLU A 272 19.81 -26.42 -2.88
CA GLU A 272 20.60 -27.21 -1.91
C GLU A 272 20.00 -27.31 -0.49
N GLN A 273 20.55 -28.23 0.33
CA GLN A 273 20.04 -28.64 1.65
C GLN A 273 19.92 -27.52 2.69
N SER A 274 20.96 -26.70 2.90
CA SER A 274 20.96 -25.56 3.83
C SER A 274 22.32 -24.85 3.79
N VAL A 275 22.36 -23.55 3.57
CA VAL A 275 23.58 -22.71 3.60
C VAL A 275 23.90 -22.25 5.03
N ALA A 276 22.89 -21.93 5.82
CA ALA A 276 23.05 -21.49 7.20
C ALA A 276 21.79 -21.75 8.01
N VAL A 277 21.96 -21.86 9.33
CA VAL A 277 20.88 -22.03 10.31
C VAL A 277 21.16 -21.13 11.50
N VAL A 278 20.17 -20.34 11.93
CA VAL A 278 20.25 -19.49 13.11
C VAL A 278 19.12 -19.84 14.06
N ARG A 279 19.45 -19.95 15.36
CA ARG A 279 18.45 -20.08 16.43
C ARG A 279 17.84 -18.73 16.77
N LEU A 280 16.52 -18.72 16.89
CA LEU A 280 15.70 -17.57 17.20
C LEU A 280 15.28 -17.61 18.68
N PRO A 281 15.03 -16.44 19.29
CA PRO A 281 14.39 -16.36 20.60
C PRO A 281 13.07 -17.13 20.65
N PRO A 282 12.81 -17.92 21.70
CA PRO A 282 11.51 -18.52 21.91
C PRO A 282 10.46 -17.44 22.19
N GLU A 283 9.19 -17.74 21.91
CA GLU A 283 8.02 -16.89 22.20
C GLU A 283 7.96 -15.54 21.44
N ALA A 284 8.88 -15.32 20.47
CA ALA A 284 8.85 -14.15 19.60
C ALA A 284 8.16 -14.47 18.26
N SER A 285 7.43 -13.50 17.71
CA SER A 285 6.87 -13.59 16.36
C SER A 285 7.86 -13.06 15.33
N PHE A 286 7.96 -13.71 14.17
CA PHE A 286 8.87 -13.33 13.10
C PHE A 286 8.17 -13.16 11.76
N ALA A 287 8.55 -12.13 11.00
CA ALA A 287 8.19 -11.96 9.60
C ALA A 287 9.41 -12.19 8.71
N PHE A 288 9.21 -12.70 7.50
CA PHE A 288 10.27 -12.68 6.49
C PHE A 288 10.62 -11.24 6.15
N ALA A 289 11.89 -10.97 5.86
CA ALA A 289 12.37 -9.61 5.60
C ALA A 289 13.40 -9.58 4.46
N ALA A 290 13.41 -8.45 3.75
CA ALA A 290 14.41 -8.11 2.77
C ALA A 290 15.00 -6.72 3.06
N VAL A 291 16.31 -6.61 2.89
CA VAL A 291 17.09 -5.39 3.01
C VAL A 291 17.73 -5.14 1.65
N LEU A 292 17.42 -4.01 1.04
CA LEU A 292 17.92 -3.59 -0.26
C LEU A 292 18.73 -2.31 -0.07
N VAL A 293 19.95 -2.30 -0.58
CA VAL A 293 20.84 -1.15 -0.55
C VAL A 293 21.23 -0.79 -1.99
N ARG A 294 21.27 0.50 -2.30
CA ARG A 294 21.50 1.08 -3.65
C ARG A 294 20.48 0.53 -4.66
N SER A 295 20.91 0.31 -5.89
CA SER A 295 20.08 -0.19 -6.99
C SER A 295 19.89 -1.71 -6.98
N SER A 296 19.56 -2.26 -5.81
CA SER A 296 19.22 -3.68 -5.63
C SER A 296 17.71 -3.91 -5.83
N GLU A 297 17.35 -5.09 -6.30
CA GLU A 297 15.97 -5.47 -6.62
C GLU A 297 15.77 -6.95 -6.32
N VAL A 298 14.69 -7.25 -5.58
CA VAL A 298 14.31 -8.60 -5.18
C VAL A 298 12.82 -8.82 -5.47
N GLN A 299 12.48 -10.04 -5.87
CA GLN A 299 11.12 -10.48 -6.12
C GLN A 299 10.79 -11.69 -5.25
N ILE A 300 9.53 -11.81 -4.82
CA ILE A 300 9.04 -13.03 -4.18
C ILE A 300 8.55 -13.98 -5.27
N LEU A 301 9.12 -15.18 -5.28
CA LEU A 301 8.76 -16.25 -6.19
C LEU A 301 7.68 -17.10 -5.52
N HIS A 302 6.51 -17.17 -6.16
CA HIS A 302 5.46 -18.08 -5.74
C HIS A 302 5.79 -19.46 -6.32
N SER A 303 5.82 -20.49 -5.48
CA SER A 303 5.82 -21.87 -5.96
C SER A 303 4.52 -22.10 -6.72
N ALA A 304 4.65 -22.46 -8.01
CA ALA A 304 3.53 -22.92 -8.83
C ALA A 304 2.92 -24.21 -8.27
#